data_AF-A0A2P2GJP1-F1
#
_entry.id   AF-A0A2P2GJP1-F1
#
_cell.length_a   1.000
_cell.length_b   1.000
_cell.length_c   1.000
_cell.angle_alpha   90.00
_cell.angle_beta   90.00
_cell.angle_gamma   90.00
#
_symmetry.space_group_name_H-M   'P 1'
#
loop_
_entity.id
_entity.type
_entity.pdbx_description
1 polymer ?
#
loop_
_entity_poly.entity_id
_entity_poly.type
_entity_poly.pdbx_seq_one_letter_code
_entity_poly.pdbx_strand_id
1 'polypeptide(L)' 'MYSKSERFHDHAGLLCHPGDSFYDCSGQLCHPGDSFYDHAGQLCRPGDSFYDHAGQLCRPGDRFYDCAGILTNP' A
#
# COMPACT_ATOMS: atom_id res chain seq x y z
N MET A 1 1.65 -0.36 1.71
CA MET A 1 0.45 0.18 1.03
C MET A 1 -0.67 -0.81 1.28
N TYR A 2 -1.81 -0.41 1.83
CA TYR A 2 -2.94 -1.32 2.00
C TYR A 2 -4.26 -0.62 1.77
N SER A 3 -5.16 -1.26 1.02
CA SER A 3 -6.55 -0.83 0.87
C SER A 3 -7.39 -1.40 2.01
N LYS A 4 -8.37 -0.62 2.48
CA LYS A 4 -9.31 -1.04 3.54
C LYS A 4 -10.62 -1.56 2.98
N SER A 5 -10.91 -1.35 1.69
CA SER A 5 -12.18 -1.76 1.07
C SER A 5 -12.03 -2.63 -0.17
N GLU A 6 -10.94 -2.51 -0.93
CA GLU A 6 -10.70 -3.27 -2.15
C GLU A 6 -9.42 -4.11 -2.10
N ARG A 7 -9.32 -5.02 -3.06
CA ARG A 7 -8.11 -5.80 -3.27
C ARG A 7 -7.07 -4.96 -3.99
N PHE A 8 -5.80 -5.23 -3.73
CA PHE A 8 -4.67 -4.55 -4.38
C PHE A 8 -3.50 -5.53 -4.55
N HIS A 9 -2.59 -5.25 -5.46
CA HIS A 9 -1.32 -5.98 -5.57
C HIS A 9 -0.26 -5.35 -4.68
N ASP A 10 0.32 -6.14 -3.79
CA ASP A 10 1.44 -5.72 -2.95
C ASP A 10 2.77 -5.66 -3.72
N HIS A 11 3.86 -5.31 -3.04
CA HIS A 11 5.17 -5.19 -3.68
C HIS A 11 5.79 -6.52 -4.11
N ALA A 12 5.27 -7.66 -3.62
CA ALA A 12 5.63 -8.98 -4.14
C ALA A 12 4.80 -9.36 -5.38
N GLY A 13 3.84 -8.53 -5.79
CA GLY A 13 2.91 -8.79 -6.89
C GLY A 13 1.76 -9.73 -6.51
N LEU A 14 1.53 -9.96 -5.21
CA LEU A 14 0.45 -10.81 -4.71
C LEU A 14 -0.83 -10.00 -4.58
N LEU A 15 -1.96 -10.59 -4.99
CA LEU A 15 -3.28 -9.98 -4.78
C LEU A 15 -3.69 -10.15 -3.30
N CYS A 16 -3.77 -9.05 -2.58
CA CYS A 16 -4.17 -8.99 -1.17
C CYS A 16 -5.63 -8.55 -1.04
N HIS A 17 -6.35 -9.11 -0.08
CA HIS A 17 -7.66 -8.64 0.36
C HIS A 17 -7.54 -7.57 1.46
N PRO A 18 -8.59 -6.76 1.69
CA PRO A 18 -8.63 -5.87 2.85
C PRO A 18 -8.39 -6.63 4.16
N GLY A 19 -7.39 -6.19 4.92
CA GLY A 19 -7.00 -6.82 6.18
C GLY A 19 -6.02 -7.99 6.05
N ASP A 20 -5.58 -8.34 4.85
CA ASP A 20 -4.46 -9.27 4.68
C ASP A 20 -3.13 -8.62 5.08
N SER A 21 -2.14 -9.47 5.39
CA SER A 21 -0.74 -9.02 5.43
C SER A 21 -0.21 -8.83 4.01
N PHE A 22 0.74 -7.93 3.83
CA PHE A 22 1.27 -7.57 2.51
C PHE A 22 2.79 -7.32 2.58
N TYR A 23 3.49 -7.44 1.46
CA TYR A 23 4.89 -7.01 1.36
C TYR A 23 4.98 -5.52 0.99
N ASP A 24 5.79 -4.77 1.74
CA ASP A 24 6.08 -3.37 1.47
C ASP A 24 7.23 -3.17 0.44
N CYS A 25 7.57 -1.92 0.12
CA CYS A 25 8.56 -1.63 -0.93
C CYS A 25 9.97 -2.15 -0.58
N SER A 26 10.24 -2.37 0.71
CA SER A 26 11.50 -2.89 1.21
C SER A 26 11.54 -4.42 1.22
N GLY A 27 10.44 -5.07 0.83
CA GLY A 27 10.28 -6.52 0.86
C GLY A 27 9.96 -7.07 2.25
N GLN A 28 9.57 -6.23 3.20
CA GLN A 28 9.15 -6.67 4.53
C GLN A 28 7.68 -7.05 4.54
N LEU A 29 7.35 -8.15 5.23
CA LEU A 29 5.97 -8.52 5.49
C LEU A 29 5.39 -7.63 6.59
N CYS A 30 4.32 -6.92 6.29
CA CYS A 30 3.60 -6.04 7.21
C CYS A 30 2.22 -6.61 7.53
N HIS A 31 1.83 -6.60 8.79
CA HIS A 31 0.48 -6.92 9.24
C HIS A 31 -0.40 -5.66 9.26
N PRO A 32 -1.74 -5.81 9.27
CA PRO A 32 -2.65 -4.68 9.41
C PRO A 32 -2.34 -3.87 10.68
N GLY A 33 -2.04 -2.59 10.50
CA GLY A 33 -1.68 -1.67 11.60
C GLY A 33 -0.19 -1.52 11.85
N ASP A 34 0.66 -2.27 11.15
CA ASP A 34 2.11 -2.05 11.19
C ASP A 34 2.49 -0.78 10.42
N SER A 35 3.68 -0.25 10.73
CA SER A 35 4.33 0.72 9.84
C SER A 35 4.89 0.00 8.62
N PHE A 36 4.99 0.69 7.50
CA PHE A 36 5.48 0.13 6.24
C PHE A 36 6.31 1.16 5.47
N TYR A 37 7.17 0.71 4.57
CA TYR A 37 7.84 1.58 3.61
C TYR A 37 6.98 1.78 2.35
N ASP A 38 6.70 3.05 2.03
CA ASP A 38 5.95 3.42 0.81
C ASP A 38 6.79 3.32 -0.46
N HIS A 39 6.21 3.61 -1.63
CA HIS A 39 6.95 3.45 -2.89
C HIS A 39 8.18 4.35 -3.01
N ALA A 40 8.23 5.47 -2.28
CA ALA A 40 9.38 6.36 -2.22
C ALA A 40 10.45 5.91 -1.20
N GLY A 41 10.23 4.77 -0.50
CA GLY A 41 11.11 4.28 0.55
C GLY A 41 10.98 5.03 1.87
N GLN A 42 9.88 5.75 2.08
CA GLN A 42 9.62 6.47 3.33
C GLN A 42 8.86 5.58 4.31
N LEU A 43 9.25 5.62 5.58
CA LEU A 43 8.54 4.90 6.63
C LEU A 43 7.24 5.63 6.98
N CYS A 44 6.10 4.99 6.72
CA CYS A 44 4.76 5.49 6.99
C CYS A 44 4.12 4.71 8.14
N ARG A 45 3.47 5.42 9.06
CA ARG A 45 2.61 4.82 10.10
C ARG A 45 1.17 4.71 9.61
N PRO A 46 0.33 3.89 10.25
CA PRO A 46 -1.10 3.88 9.95
C PRO A 46 -1.70 5.28 10.09
N GLY A 47 -2.28 5.79 9.00
CA GLY A 47 -2.87 7.14 8.98
C GLY A 47 -2.00 8.22 8.33
N ASP A 48 -0.73 7.93 8.05
CA ASP A 48 0.14 8.85 7.33
C ASP A 48 -0.19 8.89 5.83
N SER A 49 0.12 10.01 5.19
CA SER A 49 0.21 10.05 3.72
C SER A 49 1.36 9.17 3.24
N PHE A 50 1.26 8.66 2.02
CA PHE A 50 2.27 7.80 1.40
C PHE A 50 2.34 8.07 -0.10
N TYR A 51 3.46 7.71 -0.73
CA TYR A 51 3.60 7.70 -2.19
C TYR A 51 3.15 6.36 -2.78
N ASP A 52 2.27 6.43 -3.78
CA ASP A 52 1.81 5.27 -4.53
C ASP A 52 2.79 4.79 -5.60
N HIS A 53 2.45 3.70 -6.29
CA HIS A 53 3.31 3.12 -7.32
C HIS A 53 3.44 4.01 -8.59
N ALA A 54 2.58 5.03 -8.74
CA ALA A 54 2.73 6.06 -9.76
C ALA A 54 3.56 7.27 -9.27
N GLY A 55 4.04 7.24 -8.02
CA GLY A 55 4.78 8.34 -7.38
C GLY A 55 3.88 9.50 -6.93
N GLN A 56 2.57 9.28 -6.80
CA GLN A 56 1.62 10.29 -6.34
C GLN A 56 1.48 10.24 -4.82
N LEU A 57 1.41 11.40 -4.18
CA LEU A 57 1.15 11.50 -2.74
C LEU A 57 -0.34 11.27 -2.47
N CYS A 58 -0.65 10.21 -1.75
CA CYS A 58 -2.01 9.81 -1.36
C CYS A 58 -2.19 9.93 0.16
N ARG A 59 -3.42 10.20 0.59
CA ARG A 59 -3.83 10.08 2.00
C ARG A 59 -4.55 8.74 2.21
N PRO A 60 -4.63 8.25 3.45
CA PRO A 60 -5.49 7.11 3.77
C PRO A 60 -6.92 7.43 3.36
N GLY A 61 -7.54 6.56 2.55
CA GLY A 61 -8.87 6.84 2.00
C GLY A 61 -8.88 7.53 0.64
N ASP A 62 -7.72 7.77 0.02
CA ASP A 62 -7.62 8.18 -1.38
C ASP A 62 -7.48 6.95 -2.30
N ARG A 63 -7.91 7.10 -3.56
CA ARG A 63 -7.56 6.14 -4.62
C ARG A 63 -6.06 6.16 -4.88
N PHE A 64 -5.49 5.03 -5.23
CA PHE A 64 -4.05 4.90 -5.47
C PHE A 64 -3.74 3.87 -6.55
N TYR A 65 -2.56 3.96 -7.16
CA TYR A 65 -2.04 2.93 -8.06
C TYR A 65 -1.30 1.85 -7.28
N ASP A 66 -1.75 0.60 -7.40
CA ASP A 66 -1.09 -0.56 -6.81
C ASP A 66 0.17 -0.98 -7.60
N CYS A 67 0.86 -2.03 -7.14
CA CYS A 67 2.11 -2.46 -7.79
C CYS A 67 1.91 -3.06 -9.20
N ALA A 68 0.68 -3.42 -9.57
CA ALA A 68 0.34 -3.82 -10.93
C ALA A 68 0.00 -2.61 -11.82
N GLY A 69 0.05 -1.38 -11.29
CA GLY A 69 -0.35 -0.17 -11.99
C GLY A 69 -1.87 -0.01 -12.12
N ILE A 70 -2.64 -0.73 -11.30
CA ILE A 70 -4.10 -0.68 -11.30
C ILE A 70 -4.55 0.39 -10.31
N LEU A 71 -5.43 1.30 -10.75
CA LEU A 71 -6.08 2.26 -9.86
C LEU A 71 -7.08 1.51 -8.98
N THR A 72 -6.83 1.51 -7.68
CA THR A 72 -7.66 0.85 -6.66
C THR A 72 -8.41 1.89 -5.83
N ASN A 73 -9.62 1.52 -5.40
CA ASN A 73 -10.35 2.32 -4.44
C ASN A 73 -9.96 1.91 -2.99
N PRO A 74 -9.95 2.87 -2.06
CA PRO A 74 -9.48 2.66 -0.70
C PRO A 74 -10.49 2.00 0.22
#